data_AF-A0A7V9PYY8-F1
#
_entry.id   AF-A0A7V9PYY8-F1
#
_cell.length_a   1.000
_cell.length_b   1.000
_cell.length_c   1.000
_cell.angle_alpha   90.00
_cell.angle_beta   90.00
_cell.angle_gamma   90.00
#
_symmetry.space_group_name_H-M   'P 1'
#
loop_
_entity.id
_entity.type
_entity.pdbx_description
1 polymer ?
#
loop_
_entity_poly.entity_id
_entity_poly.type
_entity_poly.pdbx_seq_one_letter_code
_entity_poly.pdbx_strand_id
1 'polypeptide(L)' 'REQREELLRAVGRLEERDQDVLTCRYFLELSEDETAATLGVRKGTVKSRTARALARLREEVER' A
#
# COMPACT_ATOMS: atom_id res chain seq x y z
N ARG A 1 0.12 9.27 18.76
CA ARG A 1 0.15 10.27 17.67
C ARG A 1 1.43 10.10 16.84
N GLU A 2 2.58 9.99 17.49
CA GLU A 2 3.90 9.78 16.87
C GLU A 2 3.98 8.53 15.98
N GLN A 3 3.50 7.37 16.45
CA GLN A 3 3.50 6.11 15.66
C GLN A 3 2.73 6.22 14.34
N ARG A 4 1.63 6.99 14.31
CA ARG A 4 0.85 7.19 13.08
C ARG A 4 1.60 8.04 12.07
N GLU A 5 2.29 9.08 12.53
CA GLU A 5 3.11 9.94 11.68
C GLU A 5 4.34 9.20 11.14
N GLU A 6 4.94 8.34 11.96
CA GLU A 6 6.02 7.45 11.55
C GLU A 6 5.57 6.44 10.48
N LEU A 7 4.41 5.79 10.66
CA LEU A 7 3.85 4.89 9.67
C LEU A 7 3.55 5.62 8.35
N LEU A 8 2.96 6.81 8.40
CA LEU A 8 2.70 7.63 7.21
C LEU A 8 4.00 8.02 6.48
N ARG A 9 5.05 8.36 7.24
CA ARG A 9 6.38 8.63 6.67
C ARG A 9 6.98 7.37 6.02
N ALA A 10 6.83 6.20 6.65
CA ALA A 10 7.31 4.94 6.10
C ALA A 10 6.59 4.57 4.81
N VAL A 11 5.26 4.72 4.75
CA VAL A 11 4.49 4.56 3.50
C VAL A 11 5.01 5.52 2.43
N GLY A 12 5.26 6.78 2.77
CA GLY A 12 5.79 7.78 1.84
C GLY A 12 7.20 7.50 1.30
N ARG A 13 7.95 6.53 1.86
CA ARG A 13 9.26 6.09 1.36
C ARG A 13 9.18 4.93 0.35
N LEU A 14 8.02 4.28 0.22
CA LEU A 14 7.85 3.18 -0.72
C LEU A 14 7.81 3.67 -2.18
N GLU A 15 7.97 2.77 -3.15
CA GLU A 15 7.73 3.09 -4.56
C GLU A 15 6.26 3.49 -4.77
N GLU A 16 5.98 4.42 -5.68
CA GLU A 16 4.64 4.96 -5.97
C GLU A 16 3.58 3.86 -6.13
N ARG A 17 3.91 2.78 -6.86
CA ARG A 17 3.00 1.66 -7.09
C ARG A 17 2.58 0.92 -5.81
N ASP A 18 3.47 0.87 -4.82
CA ASP A 18 3.21 0.26 -3.52
C ASP A 18 2.42 1.23 -2.62
N GLN A 19 2.74 2.53 -2.68
CA GLN A 19 1.93 3.57 -2.03
C GLN A 19 0.49 3.54 -2.53
N ASP A 20 0.29 3.47 -3.85
CA ASP A 20 -1.04 3.47 -4.48
C ASP A 20 -1.90 2.31 -4.02
N VAL A 21 -1.35 1.09 -4.03
CA VAL A 21 -2.12 -0.10 -3.65
C VAL A 21 -2.45 -0.09 -2.16
N LEU A 22 -1.54 0.40 -1.31
CA LEU A 22 -1.79 0.55 0.12
C LEU A 22 -2.82 1.66 0.39
N THR A 23 -2.72 2.78 -0.33
CA THR A 23 -3.69 3.89 -0.27
C THR A 23 -5.09 3.41 -0.58
N CYS A 24 -5.27 2.74 -1.71
CA CYS A 24 -6.55 2.18 -2.10
C CYS A 24 -7.09 1.18 -1.06
N ARG A 25 -6.26 0.22 -0.63
CA ARG A 25 -6.72 -0.90 0.21
C ARG A 25 -6.92 -0.56 1.69
N TYR A 26 -6.16 0.38 2.24
CA TYR A 26 -6.12 0.63 3.69
C TYR A 26 -6.49 2.06 4.09
N PHE A 27 -6.33 3.05 3.22
CA PHE A 27 -6.69 4.44 3.52
C PHE A 27 -8.05 4.82 2.93
N LEU A 28 -8.37 4.30 1.76
CA LEU A 28 -9.66 4.47 1.08
C LEU A 28 -10.60 3.28 1.27
N GLU A 29 -10.13 2.21 1.93
CA GLU A 29 -10.90 0.99 2.24
C GLU A 29 -11.55 0.32 1.01
N LEU A 30 -11.01 0.56 -0.20
CA LEU A 30 -11.51 -0.02 -1.44
C LEU A 30 -11.26 -1.53 -1.44
N SER A 31 -12.20 -2.32 -1.95
CA SER A 31 -12.04 -3.74 -2.25
C SER A 31 -10.90 -4.00 -3.26
N GLU A 32 -10.51 -5.26 -3.45
CA GLU A 32 -9.51 -5.61 -4.47
C GLU A 32 -10.02 -5.32 -5.90
N ASP A 33 -11.31 -5.46 -6.14
CA ASP A 33 -11.94 -5.19 -7.43
C ASP A 33 -11.98 -3.68 -7.71
N GLU A 34 -12.38 -2.87 -6.72
CA GLU A 34 -12.36 -1.41 -6.82
C GLU A 34 -10.94 -0.87 -6.95
N THR A 35 -9.98 -1.43 -6.23
CA THR A 35 -8.55 -1.09 -6.37
C THR A 35 -8.04 -1.45 -7.76
N ALA A 36 -8.41 -2.61 -8.29
CA ALA A 36 -8.03 -3.04 -9.64
C ALA A 36 -8.56 -2.08 -10.71
N ALA A 37 -9.83 -1.67 -10.59
CA ALA A 37 -10.44 -0.70 -11.48
C ALA A 37 -9.78 0.69 -11.36
N THR A 38 -9.52 1.15 -10.13
CA THR A 38 -8.91 2.47 -9.85
C THR A 38 -7.49 2.57 -10.41
N LEU A 39 -6.68 1.51 -10.25
CA LEU A 39 -5.28 1.50 -10.66
C LEU A 39 -5.06 0.99 -12.09
N GLY A 40 -6.12 0.59 -12.80
CA GLY A 40 -6.02 0.04 -14.16
C GLY A 40 -5.21 -1.26 -14.25
N VAL A 41 -5.30 -2.13 -13.22
CA VAL A 41 -4.56 -3.40 -13.15
C VAL A 41 -5.46 -4.60 -12.94
N ARG A 42 -4.93 -5.81 -13.12
CA ARG A 42 -5.66 -7.05 -12.82
C ARG A 42 -5.82 -7.24 -11.31
N LYS A 43 -6.94 -7.81 -10.86
CA LYS A 43 -7.17 -8.18 -9.44
C LYS A 43 -6.02 -9.00 -8.83
N GLY A 44 -5.47 -9.96 -9.57
CA GLY A 44 -4.30 -10.72 -9.13
C GLY A 44 -3.04 -9.87 -8.92
N THR A 45 -2.88 -8.80 -9.70
CA THR A 45 -1.82 -7.80 -9.51
C THR A 45 -2.02 -7.04 -8.20
N VAL A 46 -3.26 -6.67 -7.85
CA VAL A 46 -3.57 -6.03 -6.56
C VAL A 46 -3.08 -6.91 -5.41
N LYS A 47 -3.48 -8.19 -5.35
CA LYS A 47 -3.04 -9.12 -4.30
C LYS A 47 -1.52 -9.20 -4.17
N SER A 48 -0.85 -9.50 -5.28
CA SER A 48 0.61 -9.69 -5.30
C SER A 48 1.38 -8.40 -5.00
N ARG A 49 0.83 -7.23 -5.35
CA ARG A 49 1.44 -5.94 -5.05
C ARG A 49 1.20 -5.56 -3.59
N THR A 50 0.00 -5.71 -3.05
CA THR A 50 -0.29 -5.49 -1.63
C THR A 50 0.62 -6.32 -0.74
N ALA A 51 0.79 -7.62 -1.04
CA ALA A 51 1.66 -8.49 -0.24
C ALA A 51 3.13 -7.99 -0.23
N ARG A 52 3.65 -7.58 -1.40
CA ARG A 52 5.02 -7.05 -1.52
C ARG A 52 5.16 -5.66 -0.86
N ALA A 53 4.18 -4.79 -1.04
CA ALA A 53 4.15 -3.46 -0.44
C ALA A 53 4.14 -3.54 1.09
N LEU A 54 3.36 -4.48 1.67
CA LEU A 54 3.36 -4.71 3.12
C LEU A 54 4.69 -5.28 3.64
N ALA A 55 5.35 -6.16 2.88
CA ALA A 55 6.67 -6.65 3.24
C ALA A 55 7.70 -5.51 3.27
N ARG A 56 7.74 -4.70 2.21
CA ARG A 56 8.61 -3.51 2.13
C ARG A 56 8.29 -2.46 3.22
N LEU A 57 7.01 -2.27 3.54
CA LEU A 57 6.61 -1.35 4.61
C LEU A 57 7.15 -1.80 5.97
N ARG A 58 7.19 -3.10 6.25
CA ARG A 58 7.78 -3.62 7.49
C ARG A 58 9.27 -3.31 7.56
N GLU A 59 10.00 -3.54 6.46
CA GLU A 59 11.42 -3.19 6.36
C GLU A 59 11.67 -1.69 6.57
N GLU A 60 10.78 -0.82 6.07
CA GLU A 60 10.88 0.64 6.25
C GLU A 60 10.54 1.12 7.66
N VAL A 61 9.75 0.37 8.44
CA VAL A 61 9.39 0.70 9.83
C VAL A 61 10.41 0.14 10.82
N GLU A 62 11.09 -0.95 10.49
CA GLU A 62 12.14 -1.56 11.32
C GLU A 62 13.51 -0.86 11.17
N ARG A 63 13.61 0.13 10.29
CA ARG A 63 14.84 0.87 9.97
C ARG A 63 15.02 2.12 10.84
#